data_AF-A0A542EU30-F1
#
_entry.id   AF-A0A542EU30-F1
#
_cell.length_a   1.000
_cell.length_b   1.000
_cell.length_c   1.000
_cell.angle_alpha   90.00
_cell.angle_beta   90.00
_cell.angle_gamma   90.00
#
_symmetry.space_group_name_H-M   'P 1'
#
loop_
_entity.id
_entity.type
_entity.pdbx_description
1 polymer ?
#
loop_
_entity_poly.entity_id
_entity_poly.type
_entity_poly.pdbx_seq_one_letter_code
_entity_poly.pdbx_strand_id
1 'polypeptide(L)'
;MPDTDEEPSVEPTPDQWDRGDDYTESARAARRRKDEDELHARQEADDAALRDEEELELRAKEDLERHELRDRAEVAEATRAQQIAFAESAEASADRHRAFAANREQRELALQARGQHKQDEAAARPEEPGADELAAEGRRNIRASELDGYQVNADDDRARADDELAREYRAKVQPDAVEAVRNPPSKTPAVMEPQERQHLRLGPGNTESRREPNRSATPDLNLDRER
;
A
#
# COMPACT_ATOMS: atom_id res chain seq x y z
N MET A 1 -108.31 37.18 -65.19
CA MET A 1 -107.73 36.10 -66.00
C MET A 1 -106.53 35.59 -65.21
N PRO A 2 -106.54 34.35 -64.70
CA PRO A 2 -105.47 33.77 -63.90
C PRO A 2 -104.51 32.99 -64.80
N ASP A 3 -103.20 33.24 -64.71
CA ASP A 3 -102.18 32.37 -65.27
C ASP A 3 -101.28 31.91 -64.12
N THR A 4 -101.53 30.67 -63.72
CA THR A 4 -100.76 29.84 -62.79
C THR A 4 -99.54 29.31 -63.51
N ASP A 5 -98.35 29.79 -63.17
CA ASP A 5 -97.11 29.13 -63.57
C ASP A 5 -96.72 28.13 -62.48
N GLU A 6 -96.97 26.86 -62.80
CA GLU A 6 -96.63 25.66 -62.04
C GLU A 6 -95.10 25.51 -61.95
N GLU A 7 -94.57 25.42 -60.73
CA GLU A 7 -93.19 24.99 -60.51
C GLU A 7 -93.05 23.50 -60.88
N PRO A 8 -92.13 23.10 -61.78
CA PRO A 8 -91.86 21.68 -62.00
C PRO A 8 -91.12 21.10 -60.80
N SER A 9 -91.86 20.38 -59.95
CA SER A 9 -91.29 19.47 -58.96
C SER A 9 -90.58 18.32 -59.68
N VAL A 10 -89.26 18.44 -59.80
CA VAL A 10 -88.40 17.33 -60.24
C VAL A 10 -88.18 16.43 -59.03
N GLU A 11 -88.92 15.32 -58.99
CA GLU A 11 -88.65 14.21 -58.07
C GLU A 11 -87.25 13.64 -58.38
N PRO A 12 -86.30 13.64 -57.43
CA PRO A 12 -85.04 12.95 -57.63
C PRO A 12 -85.29 11.43 -57.62
N THR A 13 -84.92 10.77 -58.72
CA THR A 13 -85.00 9.32 -58.88
C THR A 13 -84.00 8.60 -57.96
N PRO A 14 -84.32 7.41 -57.41
CA PRO A 14 -83.52 6.74 -56.36
C PRO A 14 -82.22 6.06 -56.83
N ASP A 15 -81.78 6.27 -58.08
CA ASP A 15 -80.75 5.45 -58.75
C ASP A 15 -79.39 6.16 -58.94
N GLN A 16 -79.07 7.16 -58.12
CA GLN A 16 -77.80 7.89 -58.21
C GLN A 16 -76.86 7.75 -57.00
N TRP A 17 -77.01 6.70 -56.20
CA TRP A 17 -76.15 6.45 -55.03
C TRP A 17 -74.97 5.48 -55.28
N ASP A 18 -74.68 5.13 -56.54
CA ASP A 18 -73.51 4.29 -56.87
C ASP A 18 -72.40 5.11 -57.54
N ARG A 19 -71.92 6.14 -56.83
CA ARG A 19 -70.65 6.81 -57.13
C ARG A 19 -69.93 7.17 -55.84
N GLY A 20 -68.90 6.40 -55.52
CA GLY A 20 -67.74 6.95 -54.81
C GLY A 20 -67.36 6.33 -53.48
N ASP A 21 -67.43 5.00 -53.30
CA ASP A 21 -66.65 4.36 -52.24
C ASP A 21 -65.13 4.40 -52.51
N ASP A 22 -64.70 4.74 -53.74
CA ASP A 22 -63.28 4.89 -54.14
C ASP A 22 -62.53 6.00 -53.37
N TYR A 23 -63.24 7.05 -52.92
CA TYR A 23 -62.66 8.11 -52.09
C TYR A 23 -62.41 7.65 -50.64
N THR A 24 -63.07 6.58 -50.19
CA THR A 24 -62.90 6.03 -48.85
C THR A 24 -61.77 5.01 -48.78
N GLU A 25 -61.57 4.21 -49.83
CA GLU A 25 -60.50 3.21 -49.89
C GLU A 25 -59.12 3.86 -50.10
N SER A 26 -59.03 4.86 -50.98
CA SER A 26 -57.80 5.67 -51.15
C SER A 26 -57.44 6.45 -49.88
N ALA A 27 -58.42 7.02 -49.17
CA ALA A 27 -58.20 7.68 -47.89
C ALA A 27 -57.81 6.69 -46.77
N ARG A 28 -58.36 5.47 -46.76
CA ARG A 28 -57.96 4.39 -45.82
C ARG A 28 -56.55 3.89 -46.12
N ALA A 29 -56.19 3.73 -47.39
CA ALA A 29 -54.84 3.34 -47.80
C ALA A 29 -53.80 4.43 -47.45
N ALA A 30 -54.14 5.71 -47.64
CA ALA A 30 -53.29 6.82 -47.22
C ALA A 30 -53.09 6.88 -45.70
N ARG A 31 -54.15 6.59 -44.92
CA ARG A 31 -54.04 6.48 -43.45
C ARG A 31 -53.17 5.30 -43.03
N ARG A 32 -53.34 4.11 -43.64
CA ARG A 32 -52.50 2.94 -43.34
C ARG A 32 -51.03 3.20 -43.64
N ARG A 33 -50.70 3.83 -44.76
CA ARG A 33 -49.32 4.22 -45.09
C ARG A 33 -48.76 5.20 -44.06
N LYS A 34 -49.56 6.20 -43.66
CA LYS A 34 -49.15 7.13 -42.61
C LYS A 34 -48.93 6.44 -41.26
N ASP A 35 -49.81 5.50 -40.90
CA ASP A 35 -49.69 4.72 -39.67
C ASP A 35 -48.46 3.78 -39.72
N GLU A 36 -48.16 3.20 -40.89
CA GLU A 36 -46.95 2.40 -41.15
C GLU A 36 -45.67 3.24 -41.09
N ASP A 37 -45.66 4.43 -41.69
CA ASP A 37 -44.55 5.38 -41.64
C ASP A 37 -44.31 5.88 -40.21
N GLU A 38 -45.37 6.18 -39.45
CA GLU A 38 -45.27 6.55 -38.04
C GLU A 38 -44.76 5.39 -37.18
N LEU A 39 -45.14 4.14 -37.48
CA LEU A 39 -44.66 2.96 -36.78
C LEU A 39 -43.19 2.68 -37.10
N HIS A 40 -42.77 2.84 -38.35
CA HIS A 40 -41.37 2.75 -38.77
C HIS A 40 -40.51 3.83 -38.11
N ALA A 41 -40.98 5.08 -38.11
CA ALA A 41 -40.27 6.18 -37.45
C ALA A 41 -40.13 5.98 -35.93
N ARG A 42 -41.13 5.36 -35.28
CA ARG A 42 -41.03 4.96 -33.86
C ARG A 42 -40.03 3.84 -33.66
N GLN A 43 -40.02 2.82 -34.51
CA GLN A 43 -39.04 1.73 -34.45
C GLN A 43 -37.61 2.24 -34.63
N GLU A 44 -37.37 3.14 -35.58
CA GLU A 44 -36.05 3.75 -35.77
C GLU A 44 -35.62 4.60 -34.57
N ALA A 45 -36.56 5.31 -33.93
CA ALA A 45 -36.29 6.08 -32.73
C ALA A 45 -35.98 5.18 -31.52
N ASP A 46 -36.71 4.08 -31.36
CA ASP A 46 -36.47 3.09 -30.31
C ASP A 46 -35.11 2.39 -30.53
N ASP A 47 -34.79 2.00 -31.77
CA ASP A 47 -33.49 1.41 -32.14
C ASP A 47 -32.32 2.38 -31.94
N ALA A 48 -32.51 3.67 -32.24
CA ALA A 48 -31.51 4.70 -31.98
C ALA A 48 -31.29 4.90 -30.47
N ALA A 49 -32.35 4.94 -29.68
CA ALA A 49 -32.27 5.04 -28.23
C ALA A 49 -31.55 3.84 -27.60
N LEU A 50 -31.80 2.62 -28.11
CA LEU A 50 -31.09 1.41 -27.66
C LEU A 50 -29.59 1.46 -27.97
N ARG A 51 -29.20 1.97 -29.14
CA ARG A 51 -27.77 2.14 -29.50
C ARG A 51 -27.08 3.18 -28.61
N ASP A 52 -27.76 4.29 -28.34
CA ASP A 52 -27.23 5.33 -27.44
C ASP A 52 -27.06 4.79 -26.02
N GLU A 53 -28.01 3.98 -25.52
CA GLU A 53 -27.91 3.31 -24.23
C GLU A 53 -26.76 2.29 -24.19
N GLU A 54 -26.61 1.46 -25.23
CA GLU A 54 -25.49 0.52 -25.35
C GLU A 54 -24.13 1.23 -25.38
N GLU A 55 -24.01 2.35 -26.10
CA GLU A 55 -22.78 3.15 -26.13
C GLU A 55 -22.46 3.77 -24.76
N LEU A 56 -23.47 4.26 -24.04
CA LEU A 56 -23.31 4.77 -22.68
C LEU A 56 -22.85 3.68 -21.71
N GLU A 57 -23.41 2.47 -21.80
CA GLU A 57 -22.96 1.33 -21.00
C GLU A 57 -21.52 0.92 -21.31
N LEU A 58 -21.13 0.90 -22.59
CA LEU A 58 -19.77 0.58 -23.00
C LEU A 58 -18.78 1.60 -22.45
N ARG A 59 -19.08 2.90 -22.57
CA ARG A 59 -18.24 3.96 -21.98
C ARG A 59 -18.14 3.84 -20.47
N ALA A 60 -19.25 3.53 -19.78
CA ALA A 60 -19.25 3.34 -18.34
C ALA A 60 -18.38 2.13 -17.93
N LYS A 61 -18.42 1.03 -18.68
CA LYS A 61 -17.55 -0.14 -18.47
C LYS A 61 -16.08 0.20 -18.71
N GLU A 62 -15.75 0.90 -19.80
CA GLU A 62 -14.38 1.34 -20.07
C GLU A 62 -13.82 2.26 -18.97
N ASP A 63 -14.63 3.19 -18.46
CA ASP A 63 -14.21 4.09 -17.39
C ASP A 63 -14.02 3.35 -16.06
N LEU A 64 -14.85 2.35 -15.77
CA LEU A 64 -14.66 1.46 -14.62
C LEU A 64 -13.35 0.66 -14.74
N GLU A 65 -13.07 0.05 -15.89
CA GLU A 65 -11.83 -0.69 -16.13
C GLU A 65 -10.60 0.21 -15.99
N ARG A 66 -10.66 1.45 -16.49
CA ARG A 66 -9.58 2.44 -16.30
C ARG A 66 -9.37 2.78 -14.83
N HIS A 67 -10.44 2.93 -14.06
CA HIS A 67 -10.33 3.19 -12.62
C HIS A 67 -9.68 2.02 -11.90
N GLU A 68 -10.13 0.78 -12.18
CA GLU A 68 -9.53 -0.41 -11.58
C GLU A 68 -8.04 -0.55 -11.91
N LEU A 69 -7.65 -0.28 -13.17
CA LEU A 69 -6.24 -0.32 -13.56
C LEU A 69 -5.41 0.73 -12.82
N ARG A 70 -5.95 1.93 -12.61
CA ARG A 70 -5.30 2.98 -11.82
C ARG A 70 -5.12 2.53 -10.37
N ASP A 71 -6.17 2.02 -9.73
CA ASP A 71 -6.11 1.56 -8.34
C ASP A 71 -5.06 0.45 -8.19
N ARG A 72 -5.01 -0.51 -9.13
CA ARG A 72 -4.00 -1.58 -9.13
C ARG A 72 -2.58 -1.04 -9.29
N ALA A 73 -2.39 -0.04 -10.16
CA ALA A 73 -1.09 0.61 -10.36
C ALA A 73 -0.65 1.37 -9.10
N GLU A 74 -1.55 2.10 -8.44
CA GLU A 74 -1.27 2.81 -7.19
C GLU A 74 -0.85 1.85 -6.07
N VAL A 75 -1.55 0.71 -5.95
CA VAL A 75 -1.19 -0.32 -4.96
C VAL A 75 0.17 -0.94 -5.27
N ALA A 76 0.44 -1.26 -6.53
CA ALA A 76 1.73 -1.81 -6.95
C ALA A 76 2.88 -0.81 -6.68
N GLU A 77 2.70 0.47 -7.00
CA GLU A 77 3.67 1.52 -6.71
C GLU A 77 3.91 1.67 -5.21
N ALA A 78 2.85 1.68 -4.40
CA ALA A 78 2.97 1.79 -2.95
C ALA A 78 3.72 0.58 -2.35
N THR A 79 3.44 -0.64 -2.81
CA THR A 79 4.19 -1.84 -2.39
C THR A 79 5.65 -1.76 -2.82
N ARG A 80 5.93 -1.29 -4.03
CA ARG A 80 7.29 -1.10 -4.53
C ARG A 80 8.07 -0.11 -3.67
N ALA A 81 7.47 1.05 -3.37
CA ALA A 81 8.07 2.07 -2.54
C ALA A 81 8.41 1.54 -1.13
N GLN A 82 7.54 0.71 -0.56
CA GLN A 82 7.81 0.08 0.72
C GLN A 82 8.96 -0.93 0.67
N GLN A 83 9.03 -1.76 -0.35
CA GLN A 83 10.15 -2.71 -0.51
C GLN A 83 11.48 -1.97 -0.64
N ILE A 84 11.50 -0.85 -1.37
CA ILE A 84 12.69 0.03 -1.45
C ILE A 84 13.03 0.57 -0.05
N ALA A 85 12.06 1.10 0.69
CA ALA A 85 12.30 1.63 2.04
C ALA A 85 12.82 0.56 3.02
N PHE A 86 12.33 -0.68 2.92
CA PHE A 86 12.85 -1.80 3.72
C PHE A 86 14.29 -2.14 3.34
N ALA A 87 14.62 -2.15 2.05
CA ALA A 87 15.99 -2.38 1.59
C ALA A 87 16.95 -1.28 2.12
N GLU A 88 16.58 -0.02 1.97
CA GLU A 88 17.37 1.12 2.47
C GLU A 88 17.57 1.06 3.99
N SER A 89 16.52 0.71 4.74
CA SER A 89 16.62 0.54 6.19
C SER A 89 17.57 -0.59 6.59
N ALA A 90 17.56 -1.71 5.86
CA ALA A 90 18.46 -2.83 6.11
C ALA A 90 19.92 -2.45 5.82
N GLU A 91 20.20 -1.76 4.72
CA GLU A 91 21.56 -1.25 4.43
C GLU A 91 22.07 -0.29 5.50
N ALA A 92 21.22 0.66 5.92
CA ALA A 92 21.59 1.58 6.99
C ALA A 92 21.86 0.86 8.32
N SER A 93 21.22 -0.30 8.54
CA SER A 93 21.49 -1.16 9.70
C SER A 93 22.82 -1.88 9.58
N ALA A 94 23.11 -2.45 8.40
CA ALA A 94 24.41 -3.08 8.12
C ALA A 94 25.57 -2.11 8.34
N ASP A 95 25.45 -0.86 7.85
CA ASP A 95 26.47 0.17 8.03
C ASP A 95 26.71 0.53 9.50
N ARG A 96 25.65 0.58 10.31
CA ARG A 96 25.80 0.81 11.77
C ARG A 96 26.55 -0.34 12.43
N HIS A 97 26.22 -1.58 12.07
CA HIS A 97 26.90 -2.74 12.64
C HIS A 97 28.38 -2.80 12.23
N ARG A 98 28.73 -2.50 10.97
CA ARG A 98 30.12 -2.34 10.54
C ARG A 98 30.85 -1.24 11.31
N ALA A 99 30.19 -0.12 11.56
CA ALA A 99 30.77 0.97 12.36
C ALA A 99 31.01 0.54 13.81
N PHE A 100 30.09 -0.22 14.42
CA PHE A 100 30.29 -0.76 15.76
C PHE A 100 31.43 -1.78 15.81
N ALA A 101 31.50 -2.68 14.84
CA ALA A 101 32.60 -3.63 14.68
C ALA A 101 33.94 -2.90 14.60
N ALA A 102 34.09 -1.93 13.69
CA ALA A 102 35.33 -1.17 13.54
C ALA A 102 35.76 -0.42 14.81
N ASN A 103 34.82 0.18 15.55
CA ASN A 103 35.13 0.83 16.82
C ASN A 103 35.55 -0.17 17.90
N ARG A 104 34.93 -1.36 17.93
CA ARG A 104 35.27 -2.43 18.86
C ARG A 104 36.62 -3.04 18.54
N GLU A 105 36.98 -3.23 17.27
CA GLU A 105 38.32 -3.68 16.86
C GLU A 105 39.42 -2.72 17.37
N GLN A 106 39.22 -1.41 17.21
CA GLN A 106 40.18 -0.44 17.75
C GLN A 106 40.32 -0.54 19.26
N ARG A 107 39.20 -0.74 19.97
CA ARG A 107 39.20 -0.91 21.42
C ARG A 107 39.85 -2.22 21.86
N GLU A 108 39.58 -3.31 21.15
CA GLU A 108 40.21 -4.62 21.35
C GLU A 108 41.73 -4.49 21.26
N LEU A 109 42.24 -3.91 20.18
CA LEU A 109 43.68 -3.70 19.98
C LEU A 109 44.30 -2.85 21.09
N ALA A 110 43.63 -1.77 21.49
CA ALA A 110 44.09 -0.91 22.57
C ALA A 110 44.12 -1.64 23.92
N LEU A 111 43.09 -2.43 24.24
CA LEU A 111 43.01 -3.23 25.46
C LEU A 111 44.05 -4.34 25.47
N GLN A 112 44.27 -5.00 24.34
CA GLN A 112 45.27 -6.05 24.20
C GLN A 112 46.68 -5.47 24.41
N ALA A 113 47.02 -4.37 23.74
CA ALA A 113 48.31 -3.71 23.90
C ALA A 113 48.55 -3.22 25.33
N ARG A 114 47.53 -2.59 25.94
CA ARG A 114 47.58 -2.17 27.36
C ARG A 114 47.73 -3.37 28.30
N GLY A 115 47.08 -4.48 27.98
CA GLY A 115 47.15 -5.73 28.74
C GLY A 115 48.55 -6.33 28.71
N GLN A 116 49.15 -6.44 27.53
CA GLN A 116 50.51 -6.93 27.32
C GLN A 116 51.54 -6.03 28.03
N HIS A 117 51.47 -4.71 27.84
CA HIS A 117 52.37 -3.77 28.50
C HIS A 117 52.38 -3.96 30.02
N LYS A 118 51.21 -4.10 30.66
CA LYS A 118 51.12 -4.31 32.11
C LYS A 118 51.71 -5.64 32.57
N GLN A 119 51.58 -6.67 31.76
CA GLN A 119 52.19 -7.97 32.06
C GLN A 119 53.71 -7.92 31.91
N ASP A 120 54.20 -7.27 30.85
CA ASP A 120 55.63 -7.09 30.60
C ASP A 120 56.28 -6.24 31.69
N GLU A 121 55.62 -5.16 32.12
CA GLU A 121 56.09 -4.29 33.21
C GLU A 121 56.15 -5.06 34.54
N ALA A 122 55.11 -5.81 34.88
CA ALA A 122 55.09 -6.66 36.07
C ALA A 122 56.16 -7.77 36.02
N ALA A 123 56.40 -8.36 34.85
CA ALA A 123 57.42 -9.40 34.66
C ALA A 123 58.84 -8.83 34.71
N ALA A 124 59.04 -7.58 34.30
CA ALA A 124 60.31 -6.90 34.37
C ALA A 124 60.70 -6.48 35.79
N ARG A 125 59.71 -6.28 36.67
CA ARG A 125 59.91 -5.82 38.06
C ARG A 125 59.06 -6.62 39.06
N PRO A 126 59.27 -7.93 39.19
CA PRO A 126 58.42 -8.79 40.01
C PRO A 126 58.51 -8.50 41.51
N GLU A 127 59.60 -7.90 41.96
CA GLU A 127 59.83 -7.49 43.36
C GLU A 127 59.19 -6.15 43.75
N GLU A 128 58.71 -5.35 42.79
CA GLU A 128 58.07 -4.07 43.11
C GLU A 128 56.71 -4.31 43.80
N PRO A 129 56.42 -3.59 44.92
CA PRO A 129 55.10 -3.64 45.54
C PRO A 129 54.01 -3.29 44.53
N GLY A 130 53.06 -4.21 44.30
CA GLY A 130 51.97 -4.04 43.34
C GLY A 130 52.20 -4.71 41.97
N ALA A 131 53.34 -5.37 41.74
CA ALA A 131 53.59 -6.11 40.49
C ALA A 131 52.52 -7.18 40.20
N ASP A 132 52.07 -7.91 41.23
CA ASP A 132 50.99 -8.90 41.10
C ASP A 132 49.64 -8.27 40.69
N GLU A 133 49.33 -7.09 41.24
CA GLU A 133 48.12 -6.34 40.90
C GLU A 133 48.17 -5.83 39.45
N LEU A 134 49.34 -5.34 39.03
CA LEU A 134 49.59 -4.89 37.66
C LEU A 134 49.44 -6.04 36.66
N ALA A 135 50.03 -7.21 36.96
CA ALA A 135 49.87 -8.42 36.14
C ALA A 135 48.40 -8.87 36.08
N ALA A 136 47.67 -8.79 37.19
CA ALA A 136 46.25 -9.11 37.24
C ALA A 136 45.40 -8.13 36.44
N GLU A 137 45.74 -6.84 36.45
CA GLU A 137 45.09 -5.84 35.60
C GLU A 137 45.39 -6.08 34.12
N GLY A 138 46.63 -6.44 33.78
CA GLY A 138 47.01 -6.85 32.43
C GLY A 138 46.15 -8.01 31.92
N ARG A 139 45.99 -9.08 32.72
CA ARG A 139 45.07 -10.20 32.40
C ARG A 139 43.62 -9.76 32.24
N ARG A 140 43.14 -8.80 33.04
CA ARG A 140 41.78 -8.26 32.92
C ARG A 140 41.58 -7.51 31.61
N ASN A 141 42.56 -6.71 31.18
CA ASN A 141 42.49 -6.00 29.89
C ASN A 141 42.49 -6.97 28.70
N ILE A 142 43.31 -8.04 28.74
CA ILE A 142 43.30 -9.07 27.69
C ILE A 142 41.95 -9.79 27.63
N ARG A 143 41.36 -10.17 28.78
CA ARG A 143 40.01 -10.76 28.79
C ARG A 143 38.95 -9.80 28.24
N ALA A 144 39.10 -8.50 28.51
CA ALA A 144 38.20 -7.49 27.97
C ALA A 144 38.36 -7.33 26.45
N SER A 145 39.59 -7.42 25.92
CA SER A 145 39.84 -7.39 24.48
C SER A 145 39.22 -8.60 23.79
N GLU A 146 39.37 -9.80 24.35
CA GLU A 146 38.71 -11.03 23.84
C GLU A 146 37.18 -10.86 23.78
N LEU A 147 36.57 -10.25 24.80
CA LEU A 147 35.13 -9.95 24.82
C LEU A 147 34.73 -9.01 23.68
N ASP A 148 35.51 -7.96 23.43
CA ASP A 148 35.28 -7.04 22.32
C ASP A 148 35.42 -7.77 20.98
N GLY A 149 36.40 -8.68 20.82
CA GLY A 149 36.55 -9.51 19.61
C GLY A 149 35.36 -10.44 19.33
N TYR A 150 34.74 -11.04 20.36
CA TYR A 150 33.48 -11.77 20.17
C TYR A 150 32.34 -10.86 19.68
N GLN A 151 32.30 -9.62 20.16
CA GLN A 151 31.28 -8.66 19.78
C GLN A 151 31.49 -8.09 18.37
N VAL A 152 32.74 -7.91 17.93
CA VAL A 152 33.09 -7.57 16.54
C VAL A 152 32.48 -8.60 15.59
N ASN A 153 32.77 -9.89 15.81
CA ASN A 153 32.23 -10.97 14.99
C ASN A 153 30.70 -10.98 14.97
N ALA A 154 30.07 -10.76 16.13
CA ALA A 154 28.61 -10.70 16.23
C ALA A 154 27.99 -9.52 15.46
N ASP A 155 28.65 -8.36 15.44
CA ASP A 155 28.21 -7.22 14.64
C ASP A 155 28.43 -7.46 13.14
N ASP A 156 29.56 -8.05 12.76
CA ASP A 156 29.82 -8.42 11.36
C ASP A 156 28.80 -9.42 10.82
N ASP A 157 28.43 -10.43 11.61
CA ASP A 157 27.40 -11.40 11.22
C ASP A 157 26.03 -10.74 11.07
N ARG A 158 25.70 -9.78 11.94
CA ARG A 158 24.48 -8.97 11.79
C ARG A 158 24.53 -8.10 10.54
N ALA A 159 25.65 -7.45 10.26
CA ALA A 159 25.81 -6.65 9.05
C ALA A 159 25.62 -7.48 7.78
N ARG A 160 26.14 -8.71 7.74
CA ARG A 160 25.92 -9.64 6.63
C ARG A 160 24.46 -10.05 6.49
N ALA A 161 23.78 -10.34 7.60
CA ALA A 161 22.36 -10.67 7.59
C ALA A 161 21.51 -9.50 7.08
N ASP A 162 21.82 -8.28 7.50
CA ASP A 162 21.16 -7.05 7.05
C ASP A 162 21.42 -6.79 5.55
N ASP A 163 22.64 -7.03 5.05
CA ASP A 163 22.95 -6.97 3.61
C ASP A 163 22.13 -7.98 2.80
N GLU A 164 21.97 -9.20 3.32
CA GLU A 164 21.18 -10.25 2.68
C GLU A 164 19.71 -9.85 2.61
N LEU A 165 19.15 -9.33 3.70
CA LEU A 165 17.79 -8.77 3.72
C LEU A 165 17.63 -7.64 2.72
N ALA A 166 18.58 -6.71 2.64
CA ALA A 166 18.55 -5.61 1.67
C ALA A 166 18.52 -6.13 0.22
N ARG A 167 19.32 -7.16 -0.09
CA ARG A 167 19.33 -7.82 -1.40
C ARG A 167 18.00 -8.51 -1.69
N GLU A 168 17.43 -9.19 -0.70
CA GLU A 168 16.14 -9.87 -0.83
C GLU A 168 15.01 -8.86 -1.12
N TYR A 169 14.94 -7.76 -0.38
CA TYR A 169 13.94 -6.71 -0.63
C TYR A 169 14.12 -6.08 -2.00
N ARG A 170 15.35 -5.80 -2.42
CA ARG A 170 15.64 -5.31 -3.79
C ARG A 170 15.25 -6.31 -4.87
N ALA A 171 15.45 -7.60 -4.64
CA ALA A 171 15.04 -8.63 -5.59
C ALA A 171 13.51 -8.73 -5.70
N LYS A 172 12.77 -8.40 -4.62
CA LYS A 172 11.30 -8.35 -4.60
C LYS A 172 10.72 -7.12 -5.31
N VAL A 173 11.50 -6.04 -5.44
CA VAL A 173 11.15 -4.86 -6.25
C VAL A 173 11.10 -5.31 -7.71
N GLN A 174 9.93 -5.75 -8.18
CA GLN A 174 9.75 -6.22 -9.56
C GLN A 174 10.22 -5.17 -10.56
N PRO A 175 10.96 -5.56 -11.62
CA PRO A 175 11.45 -4.61 -12.62
C PRO A 175 10.40 -4.24 -13.68
N ASP A 176 9.20 -4.85 -13.71
CA ASP A 176 8.26 -4.64 -14.81
C ASP A 176 6.91 -4.07 -14.34
N ALA A 177 6.66 -2.80 -14.70
CA ALA A 177 5.40 -2.12 -14.43
C ALA A 177 4.20 -2.84 -15.08
N VAL A 178 4.43 -3.55 -16.19
CA VAL A 178 3.38 -4.30 -16.90
C VAL A 178 2.97 -5.55 -16.12
N GLU A 179 3.92 -6.22 -15.47
CA GLU A 179 3.67 -7.44 -14.69
C GLU A 179 3.02 -7.10 -13.34
N ALA A 180 3.40 -5.98 -12.73
CA ALA A 180 2.81 -5.46 -11.49
C ALA A 180 1.35 -5.01 -11.66
N VAL A 181 0.97 -4.49 -12.84
CA VAL A 181 -0.44 -4.17 -13.17
C VAL A 181 -1.27 -5.43 -13.43
N ARG A 182 -0.65 -6.50 -13.97
CA ARG A 182 -1.32 -7.78 -14.21
C ARG A 182 -1.53 -8.59 -12.93
N ASN A 183 -0.59 -8.52 -11.99
CA ASN A 183 -0.65 -9.21 -10.70
C ASN A 183 -0.37 -8.23 -9.54
N PRO A 184 -1.28 -7.29 -9.26
CA PRO A 184 -1.11 -6.41 -8.11
C PRO A 184 -1.16 -7.25 -6.82
N PRO A 185 -0.40 -6.86 -5.79
CA PRO A 185 -0.48 -7.55 -4.51
C PRO A 185 -1.90 -7.42 -3.95
N SER A 186 -2.47 -8.54 -3.50
CA SER A 186 -3.87 -8.64 -3.06
C SER A 186 -4.24 -7.79 -1.84
N LYS A 187 -3.24 -7.18 -1.18
CA LYS A 187 -3.44 -6.36 0.02
C LYS A 187 -2.70 -5.04 -0.12
N THR A 188 -3.38 -3.96 0.23
CA THR A 188 -2.77 -2.64 0.31
C THR A 188 -1.78 -2.59 1.48
N PRO A 189 -0.71 -1.82 1.34
CA PRO A 189 0.31 -1.66 2.38
C PRO A 189 -0.23 -1.14 3.72
N ALA A 190 -1.37 -0.45 3.71
CA ALA A 190 -2.08 0.03 4.89
C ALA A 190 -2.77 -1.09 5.70
N VAL A 191 -2.89 -2.31 5.16
CA VAL A 191 -3.52 -3.48 5.81
C VAL A 191 -2.49 -4.53 6.26
N MET A 192 -1.21 -4.35 5.93
CA MET A 192 -0.12 -5.18 6.44
C MET A 192 -0.04 -5.12 7.97
N GLU A 193 0.08 -6.28 8.61
CA GLU A 193 -0.06 -6.44 10.06
C GLU A 193 1.03 -5.66 10.81
N PRO A 194 0.77 -5.24 12.06
CA PRO A 194 1.74 -4.47 12.84
C PRO A 194 3.12 -5.12 12.95
N GLN A 195 3.21 -6.46 12.86
CA GLN A 195 4.47 -7.20 12.89
C GLN A 195 5.38 -6.86 11.70
N GLU A 196 4.82 -6.65 10.51
CA GLU A 196 5.56 -6.22 9.31
C GLU A 196 5.96 -4.73 9.40
N ARG A 197 5.29 -3.95 10.25
CA ARG A 197 5.62 -2.56 10.58
C ARG A 197 6.59 -2.39 11.74
N GLN A 198 6.88 -3.45 12.50
CA GLN A 198 7.78 -3.35 13.66
C GLN A 198 9.21 -2.98 13.26
N HIS A 199 9.61 -3.34 12.04
CA HIS A 199 10.89 -2.94 11.46
C HIS A 199 11.03 -1.43 11.21
N LEU A 200 9.91 -0.68 11.16
CA LEU A 200 9.90 0.78 11.01
C LEU A 200 9.89 1.53 12.35
N ARG A 201 9.56 0.86 13.48
CA ARG A 201 9.36 1.54 14.78
C ARG A 201 10.33 1.13 15.88
N LEU A 202 11.17 0.13 15.65
CA LEU A 202 12.25 -0.25 16.57
C LEU A 202 13.60 0.24 16.03
N GLY A 203 13.84 1.54 16.18
CA GLY A 203 15.21 1.99 16.44
C GLY A 203 15.67 1.40 17.78
N PRO A 204 16.94 0.99 17.93
CA PRO A 204 17.38 0.31 19.15
C PRO A 204 17.56 1.34 20.27
N GLY A 205 16.50 1.52 21.06
CA GLY A 205 16.51 2.32 22.27
C GLY A 205 15.22 2.12 23.07
N ASN A 206 15.37 1.60 24.29
CA ASN A 206 14.35 1.42 25.33
C ASN A 206 13.46 0.18 25.28
N THR A 207 14.04 -0.96 25.64
CA THR A 207 13.37 -1.91 26.54
C THR A 207 14.29 -2.22 27.72
N GLU A 208 14.47 -1.24 28.62
CA GLU A 208 14.97 -1.51 29.97
C GLU A 208 13.86 -1.35 31.01
N SER A 209 13.71 -2.41 31.80
CA SER A 209 13.07 -2.48 33.12
C SER A 209 11.53 -2.47 33.19
N ARG A 210 10.98 -3.68 33.05
CA ARG A 210 9.98 -4.17 34.00
C ARG A 210 10.67 -4.24 35.38
N ARG A 211 10.58 -3.16 36.17
CA ARG A 211 10.81 -3.21 37.62
C ARG A 211 9.47 -3.04 38.29
N GLU A 212 9.02 -4.10 38.94
CA GLU A 212 7.94 -4.04 39.91
C GLU A 212 8.26 -2.95 40.95
N PRO A 213 7.31 -2.07 41.29
CA PRO A 213 7.52 -1.13 42.38
C PRO A 213 7.55 -1.90 43.70
N ASN A 214 8.75 -2.03 44.28
CA ASN A 214 8.94 -2.50 45.65
C ASN A 214 8.09 -1.67 46.62
N ARG A 215 7.09 -2.31 47.21
CA ARG A 215 6.33 -1.82 48.36
C ARG A 215 7.19 -1.93 49.63
N SER A 216 8.12 -1.00 49.86
CA SER A 216 8.81 -0.89 51.15
C SER A 216 9.40 0.50 51.41
N ALA A 217 8.72 1.56 50.97
CA ALA A 217 9.06 2.93 51.33
C ALA A 217 7.79 3.70 51.70
N THR A 218 7.17 3.29 52.81
CA THR A 218 6.35 4.21 53.60
C THR A 218 7.29 5.04 54.46
N PRO A 219 7.42 6.36 54.28
CA PRO A 219 7.90 7.20 55.36
C PRO A 219 6.80 7.25 56.42
N ASP A 220 7.12 6.67 57.57
CA ASP A 220 6.34 6.69 58.80
C ASP A 220 6.25 8.15 59.28
N LEU A 221 5.14 8.83 58.97
CA LEU A 221 4.81 10.14 59.53
C LEU A 221 4.07 9.95 60.86
N ASN A 222 4.74 9.35 61.84
CA ASN A 222 4.37 9.51 63.24
C ASN A 222 4.95 10.84 63.74
N LEU A 223 4.10 11.86 63.67
CA LEU A 223 4.25 13.11 64.40
C LEU A 223 3.99 12.85 65.89
N ASP A 224 4.92 12.18 66.57
CA ASP A 224 4.99 12.21 68.03
C ASP A 224 5.90 13.37 68.45
N ARG A 225 5.25 14.52 68.55
CA ARG A 225 5.73 15.69 69.25
C ARG A 225 5.43 15.47 70.73
N GLU A 226 6.29 14.71 71.40
CA GLU A 226 6.26 14.62 72.86
C GLU A 226 6.52 15.99 73.49
N ARG A 227 5.73 16.23 74.53
CA ARG A 227 5.92 17.24 75.56
C ARG A 227 6.99 16.79 76.54
#